data_AF-A0A1D6HL14-F1
#
_entry.id   AF-A0A1D6HL14-F1
#
_cell.length_a   1.000
_cell.length_b   1.000
_cell.length_c   1.000
_cell.angle_alpha   90.00
_cell.angle_beta   90.00
_cell.angle_gamma   90.00
#
_symmetry.space_group_name_H-M   'P 1'
#
loop_
_entity.id
_entity.type
_entity.pdbx_description
1 polymer ?
#
loop_
_entity_poly.entity_id
_entity_poly.type
_entity_poly.pdbx_seq_one_letter_code
_entity_poly.pdbx_strand_id
1 'polypeptide(L)'
;MKAQRIQQRNLVVHGSWKWLLTEFALYYGVSDAYTRLRYLSYIMDVATPTADWLNLVHGLLLPILMKSDGTATLSHQENRILGEVEEQIEQTLAMVCENYKSLDDSIPLGLAEDFRPPTGLAAAALEPAIKLYSLLHDVLSPEAQLRLCGYFQAAARKRTRRYMIETDEYVSGNSEGFRVDLVTVTTAYQKMKSLCNNLRSEIFTDIEIHNQHILPSFVDLPNLAASIYSVELSNRLRAFLVACPPAGPASPVADLVVATADFQKDLASWNICNIKAGVDAKELFHLYIVLWIEDKRRMLLENCRLDKVKWSGVRTQHMTTPFVDEMYDLLKKTLTEYEVIICRWPEYIFVLENAIADVEKAVIESLEKQYADVLAPLKDCIAPKKFGLKVVQKLTKRNSTVPYTVPEDLGILLNTLKRLLEVLRPRIESHLKSWSSCIPNGGNSAAIGEKLSEVTVTLRAKFRNYMQAVVEKLSENVSVLLHPVVPDLSWLQILVNL
;
A
#
# COMPACT_ATOMS: atom_id res chain seq x y z
N MET A 1 -7.86 -27.05 -53.36
CA MET A 1 -7.29 -26.36 -52.18
C MET A 1 -5.75 -26.28 -52.22
N LYS A 2 -5.00 -27.40 -52.23
CA LYS A 2 -3.53 -27.38 -52.42
C LYS A 2 -3.05 -26.61 -53.67
N ALA A 3 -3.73 -26.81 -54.81
CA ALA A 3 -3.41 -26.11 -56.07
C ALA A 3 -3.59 -24.58 -56.01
N GLN A 4 -4.42 -24.07 -55.11
CA GLN A 4 -4.63 -22.63 -54.91
C GLN A 4 -3.83 -22.05 -53.75
N ARG A 5 -2.92 -22.83 -53.14
CA ARG A 5 -2.15 -22.44 -51.96
C ARG A 5 -3.04 -21.82 -50.88
N ILE A 6 -4.16 -22.48 -50.57
CA ILE A 6 -4.99 -22.09 -49.42
C ILE A 6 -4.13 -22.30 -48.17
N GLN A 7 -3.78 -21.20 -47.50
CA GLN A 7 -2.83 -21.09 -46.38
C GLN A 7 -3.31 -19.95 -45.46
N GLN A 8 -2.58 -19.70 -44.36
CA GLN A 8 -2.90 -18.77 -43.25
C GLN A 8 -3.77 -17.53 -43.55
N ARG A 9 -3.59 -16.81 -44.67
CA ARG A 9 -4.41 -15.64 -45.05
C ARG A 9 -5.18 -15.76 -46.36
N ASN A 10 -4.90 -16.79 -47.16
CA ASN A 10 -5.63 -17.04 -48.41
C ASN A 10 -6.63 -18.15 -48.19
N LEU A 11 -7.75 -17.81 -47.55
CA LEU A 11 -8.68 -18.81 -47.05
C LEU A 11 -9.73 -19.22 -48.07
N VAL A 12 -9.96 -18.42 -49.13
CA VAL A 12 -11.11 -18.55 -50.02
C VAL A 12 -10.76 -19.22 -51.36
N VAL A 13 -11.60 -20.17 -51.77
CA VAL A 13 -11.54 -20.76 -53.11
C VAL A 13 -12.11 -19.77 -54.13
N HIS A 14 -11.30 -19.39 -55.13
CA HIS A 14 -11.69 -18.41 -56.14
C HIS A 14 -11.64 -18.94 -57.57
N GLY A 15 -12.31 -18.25 -58.49
CA GLY A 15 -12.19 -18.45 -59.94
C GLY A 15 -12.66 -19.81 -60.43
N SER A 16 -11.93 -20.36 -61.41
CA SER A 16 -12.25 -21.63 -62.09
C SER A 16 -12.36 -22.82 -61.14
N TRP A 17 -11.61 -22.82 -60.03
CA TRP A 17 -11.68 -23.89 -59.03
C TRP A 17 -12.97 -23.86 -58.20
N LYS A 18 -13.49 -22.66 -57.89
CA LYS A 18 -14.79 -22.54 -57.20
C LYS A 18 -15.90 -23.06 -58.09
N TRP A 19 -15.91 -22.63 -59.35
CA TRP A 19 -16.88 -23.11 -60.35
C TRP A 19 -16.81 -24.63 -60.53
N LEU A 20 -15.60 -25.19 -60.71
CA LEU A 20 -15.42 -26.63 -60.90
C LEU A 20 -15.95 -27.45 -59.71
N LEU A 21 -15.69 -27.00 -58.47
CA LEU A 21 -16.20 -27.68 -57.27
C LEU A 21 -17.73 -27.61 -57.18
N THR A 22 -18.33 -26.47 -57.57
CA THR A 22 -19.79 -26.31 -57.61
C THR A 22 -20.41 -27.24 -58.65
N GLU A 23 -19.91 -27.26 -59.88
CA GLU A 23 -20.43 -28.13 -60.94
C GLU A 23 -20.23 -29.61 -60.61
N PHE A 24 -19.07 -29.96 -60.05
CA PHE A 24 -18.80 -31.33 -59.60
C PHE A 24 -19.80 -31.78 -58.53
N ALA A 25 -20.04 -30.94 -57.51
CA ALA A 25 -20.99 -31.25 -56.45
C ALA A 25 -22.42 -31.43 -56.99
N LEU A 26 -22.84 -30.56 -57.92
CA LEU A 26 -24.15 -30.65 -58.57
C LEU A 26 -24.28 -31.93 -59.42
N TYR A 27 -23.28 -32.23 -60.23
CA TYR A 27 -23.28 -33.38 -61.13
C TYR A 27 -23.35 -34.72 -60.37
N TYR A 28 -22.64 -34.83 -59.26
CA TYR A 28 -22.60 -36.05 -58.44
C TYR A 28 -23.60 -36.07 -57.28
N GLY A 29 -24.46 -35.06 -57.16
CA GLY A 29 -25.48 -34.99 -56.11
C GLY A 29 -24.92 -34.87 -54.69
N VAL A 30 -23.74 -34.26 -54.53
CA VAL A 30 -23.13 -34.02 -53.22
C VAL A 30 -23.87 -32.90 -52.52
N SER A 31 -24.28 -33.13 -51.27
CA SER A 31 -25.00 -32.14 -50.47
C SER A 31 -24.13 -30.90 -50.20
N ASP A 32 -24.78 -29.72 -50.18
CA ASP A 32 -24.14 -28.46 -49.84
C ASP A 32 -23.53 -28.50 -48.41
N ALA A 33 -24.21 -29.14 -47.44
CA ALA A 33 -23.69 -29.31 -46.09
C ALA A 33 -22.39 -30.12 -46.06
N TYR A 34 -22.31 -31.24 -46.79
CA TYR A 34 -21.09 -32.02 -46.90
C TYR A 34 -19.94 -31.23 -47.52
N THR A 35 -20.19 -30.48 -48.61
CA THR A 35 -19.11 -29.68 -49.24
C THR A 35 -18.54 -28.62 -48.29
N ARG A 36 -19.40 -27.98 -47.48
CA ARG A 36 -18.98 -26.99 -46.48
C ARG A 36 -18.24 -27.62 -45.31
N LEU A 37 -18.73 -28.74 -44.77
CA LEU A 37 -18.07 -29.48 -43.70
C LEU A 37 -16.68 -30.00 -44.10
N ARG A 38 -16.53 -30.50 -45.33
CA ARG A 38 -15.23 -30.92 -45.86
C ARG A 38 -14.27 -29.76 -46.06
N TYR A 39 -14.79 -28.59 -46.41
CA TYR A 39 -13.98 -27.38 -46.52
C TYR A 39 -13.57 -26.83 -45.15
N LEU A 40 -14.49 -26.82 -44.18
CA LEU A 40 -14.21 -26.49 -42.78
C LEU A 40 -13.10 -27.37 -42.23
N SER A 41 -13.27 -28.70 -42.28
CA SER A 41 -12.25 -29.65 -41.82
C SER A 41 -10.86 -29.39 -42.42
N TYR A 42 -10.78 -29.05 -43.71
CA TYR A 42 -9.49 -28.69 -44.33
C TYR A 42 -8.91 -27.37 -43.82
N ILE A 43 -9.74 -26.34 -43.62
CA ILE A 43 -9.29 -25.03 -43.15
C ILE A 43 -8.84 -25.11 -41.68
N MET A 44 -9.52 -25.90 -40.85
CA MET A 44 -9.13 -26.12 -39.46
C MET A 44 -7.72 -26.74 -39.34
N ASP A 45 -7.35 -27.63 -40.28
CA ASP A 45 -6.03 -28.27 -40.29
C ASP A 45 -4.87 -27.35 -40.75
N VAL A 46 -5.18 -26.29 -41.51
CA VAL A 46 -4.17 -25.57 -42.32
C VAL A 46 -4.01 -24.09 -41.94
N ALA A 47 -5.00 -23.49 -41.28
CA ALA A 47 -5.03 -22.05 -41.06
C ALA A 47 -4.97 -21.67 -39.57
N THR A 48 -4.47 -20.45 -39.30
CA THR A 48 -4.42 -19.88 -37.96
C THR A 48 -5.69 -19.08 -37.66
N PRO A 49 -6.12 -19.03 -36.39
CA PRO A 49 -7.37 -18.40 -35.98
C PRO A 49 -7.27 -16.88 -35.92
N THR A 50 -7.10 -16.28 -37.10
CA THR A 50 -7.19 -14.83 -37.34
C THR A 50 -8.65 -14.40 -37.44
N ALA A 51 -8.91 -13.08 -37.42
CA ALA A 51 -10.24 -12.53 -37.61
C ALA A 51 -10.92 -13.04 -38.91
N ASP A 52 -10.17 -13.09 -40.02
CA ASP A 52 -10.68 -13.57 -41.31
C ASP A 52 -11.07 -15.06 -41.28
N TRP A 53 -10.30 -15.87 -40.54
CA TRP A 53 -10.58 -17.28 -40.36
C TRP A 53 -11.86 -17.51 -39.55
N LEU A 54 -12.02 -16.81 -38.43
CA LEU A 54 -13.20 -16.93 -37.57
C LEU A 54 -14.49 -16.51 -38.30
N ASN A 55 -14.42 -15.42 -39.08
CA ASN A 55 -15.55 -14.98 -39.91
C ASN A 55 -15.90 -16.00 -41.01
N LEU A 56 -14.90 -16.61 -41.64
CA LEU A 56 -15.12 -17.66 -42.65
C LEU A 56 -15.76 -18.90 -42.02
N VAL A 57 -15.25 -19.36 -40.87
CA VAL A 57 -15.81 -20.51 -40.15
C VAL A 57 -17.27 -20.25 -39.77
N HIS A 58 -17.57 -19.08 -39.20
CA HIS A 58 -18.93 -18.66 -38.89
C HIS A 58 -19.84 -18.70 -40.13
N GLY A 59 -19.40 -18.13 -41.26
CA GLY A 59 -20.19 -18.11 -42.50
C GLY A 59 -20.43 -19.49 -43.13
N LEU A 60 -19.53 -20.45 -42.90
CA LEU A 60 -19.69 -21.83 -43.38
C LEU A 60 -20.59 -22.67 -42.46
N LEU A 61 -20.55 -22.44 -41.14
CA LEU A 61 -21.34 -23.16 -40.14
C LEU A 61 -22.79 -22.69 -40.02
N LEU A 62 -23.05 -21.38 -40.09
CA LEU A 62 -24.39 -20.81 -39.96
C LEU A 62 -25.46 -21.53 -40.81
N PRO A 63 -25.27 -21.74 -42.13
CA PRO A 63 -26.27 -22.41 -42.96
C PRO A 63 -26.40 -23.93 -42.69
N ILE A 64 -25.41 -24.56 -42.04
CA ILE A 64 -25.47 -25.98 -41.65
C ILE A 64 -26.35 -26.13 -40.41
N LEU A 65 -26.14 -25.28 -39.40
CA LEU A 65 -26.89 -25.31 -38.15
C LEU A 65 -28.36 -24.90 -38.36
N MET A 66 -28.62 -23.89 -39.21
CA MET A 66 -30.01 -23.52 -39.53
C MET A 66 -30.80 -24.63 -40.26
N LYS A 67 -30.12 -25.59 -40.91
CA LYS A 67 -30.78 -26.71 -41.61
C LYS A 67 -31.16 -27.85 -40.66
N SER A 68 -30.50 -28.02 -39.51
CA SER A 68 -30.85 -29.07 -38.54
C SER A 68 -32.19 -28.82 -37.85
N ASP A 69 -32.62 -27.56 -37.75
CA ASP A 69 -33.80 -27.15 -37.00
C ASP A 69 -35.11 -27.22 -37.81
N GLY A 70 -35.03 -27.40 -39.12
CA GLY A 70 -36.20 -27.40 -40.00
C GLY A 70 -35.98 -28.21 -41.26
N THR A 71 -36.50 -29.44 -41.27
CA THR A 71 -36.85 -30.27 -42.45
C THR A 71 -35.77 -31.08 -43.19
N ALA A 72 -34.46 -30.91 -42.94
CA ALA A 72 -33.42 -31.75 -43.56
C ALA A 72 -32.40 -32.28 -42.53
N THR A 73 -32.53 -33.53 -42.13
CA THR A 73 -31.59 -34.19 -41.21
C THR A 73 -30.25 -34.44 -41.89
N LEU A 74 -29.15 -33.97 -41.28
CA LEU A 74 -27.79 -34.29 -41.71
C LEU A 74 -27.56 -35.82 -41.72
N SER A 75 -26.81 -36.30 -42.69
CA SER A 75 -26.38 -37.70 -42.75
C SER A 75 -25.44 -38.06 -41.60
N HIS A 76 -25.30 -39.36 -41.30
CA HIS A 76 -24.37 -39.82 -40.26
C HIS A 76 -22.92 -39.37 -40.51
N GLN A 77 -22.49 -39.32 -41.77
CA GLN A 77 -21.14 -38.85 -42.10
C GLN A 77 -20.99 -37.35 -41.88
N GLU A 78 -22.01 -36.55 -42.21
CA GLU A 78 -22.01 -35.11 -41.95
C GLU A 78 -22.02 -34.83 -40.44
N ASN A 79 -22.84 -35.52 -39.65
CA ASN A 79 -22.85 -35.38 -38.19
C ASN A 79 -21.49 -35.74 -37.55
N ARG A 80 -20.81 -36.77 -38.07
CA ARG A 80 -19.47 -37.12 -37.57
C ARG A 80 -18.46 -36.00 -37.85
N ILE A 81 -18.45 -35.47 -39.07
CA ILE A 81 -17.52 -34.39 -39.44
C ILE A 81 -17.88 -33.10 -38.66
N LEU A 82 -19.16 -32.82 -38.47
CA LEU A 82 -19.62 -31.66 -37.69
C LEU A 82 -19.12 -31.75 -36.24
N GLY A 83 -19.26 -32.90 -35.58
CA GLY A 83 -18.74 -33.07 -34.21
C GLY A 83 -17.23 -32.89 -34.10
N GLU A 84 -16.45 -33.42 -35.06
CA GLU A 84 -14.99 -33.21 -35.13
C GLU A 84 -14.64 -31.73 -35.32
N VAL A 85 -15.39 -31.02 -36.17
CA VAL A 85 -15.19 -29.58 -36.43
C VAL A 85 -15.59 -28.74 -35.21
N GLU A 86 -16.70 -29.06 -34.54
CA GLU A 86 -17.15 -28.38 -33.32
C GLU A 86 -16.10 -28.50 -32.21
N GLU A 87 -15.52 -29.69 -31.99
CA GLU A 87 -14.47 -29.88 -30.99
C GLU A 87 -13.24 -29.01 -31.28
N GLN A 88 -12.79 -28.96 -32.54
CA GLN A 88 -11.66 -28.13 -32.93
C GLN A 88 -11.97 -26.63 -32.81
N ILE A 89 -13.21 -26.21 -33.07
CA ILE A 89 -13.64 -24.83 -32.89
C ILE A 89 -13.66 -24.48 -31.40
N GLU A 90 -14.16 -25.35 -30.51
CA GLU A 90 -14.13 -25.12 -29.07
C GLU A 90 -12.70 -24.90 -28.56
N GLN A 91 -11.74 -25.73 -29.00
CA GLN A 91 -10.32 -25.57 -28.66
C GLN A 91 -9.76 -24.23 -29.14
N THR A 92 -10.19 -23.81 -30.33
CA THR A 92 -9.77 -22.53 -30.92
C THR A 92 -10.37 -21.35 -30.17
N LEU A 93 -11.67 -21.39 -29.84
CA LEU A 93 -12.37 -20.37 -29.07
C LEU A 93 -11.75 -20.22 -27.68
N ALA A 94 -11.45 -21.33 -27.01
CA ALA A 94 -10.72 -21.34 -25.75
C ALA A 94 -9.36 -20.64 -25.90
N MET A 95 -8.57 -21.01 -26.92
CA MET A 95 -7.26 -20.41 -27.16
C MET A 95 -7.36 -18.89 -27.42
N VAL A 96 -8.28 -18.44 -28.28
CA VAL A 96 -8.46 -17.02 -28.60
C VAL A 96 -8.89 -16.24 -27.35
N CYS A 97 -9.88 -16.73 -26.61
CA CYS A 97 -10.39 -16.07 -25.40
C CYS A 97 -9.36 -16.09 -24.26
N GLU A 98 -8.59 -17.16 -24.09
CA GLU A 98 -7.53 -17.26 -23.08
C GLU A 98 -6.33 -16.34 -23.35
N ASN A 99 -6.18 -15.87 -24.59
CA ASN A 99 -5.06 -15.05 -25.03
C ASN A 99 -5.49 -13.68 -25.59
N TYR A 100 -6.70 -13.21 -25.29
CA TYR A 100 -7.31 -12.02 -25.92
C TYR A 100 -6.47 -10.73 -25.93
N LYS A 101 -5.57 -10.53 -24.96
CA LYS A 101 -4.61 -9.39 -24.89
C LYS A 101 -3.31 -9.60 -25.66
N SER A 102 -3.02 -10.82 -26.10
CA SER A 102 -1.79 -11.23 -26.79
C SER A 102 -2.04 -11.62 -28.25
N LEU A 103 -3.28 -11.49 -28.73
CA LEU A 103 -3.64 -11.77 -30.12
C LEU A 103 -3.09 -10.66 -31.02
N ASP A 104 -2.42 -11.05 -32.09
CA ASP A 104 -1.87 -10.14 -33.09
C ASP A 104 -1.99 -10.76 -34.48
N ASP A 105 -2.92 -10.22 -35.28
CA ASP A 105 -3.17 -10.65 -36.65
C ASP A 105 -1.99 -10.35 -37.59
N SER A 106 -1.05 -9.48 -37.21
CA SER A 106 0.16 -9.19 -37.98
C SER A 106 1.17 -10.35 -37.96
N ILE A 107 1.09 -11.23 -36.96
CA ILE A 107 1.99 -12.36 -36.75
C ILE A 107 1.40 -13.63 -37.38
N PRO A 108 2.20 -14.50 -38.05
CA PRO A 108 1.69 -15.71 -38.70
C PRO A 108 0.88 -16.63 -37.78
N LEU A 109 1.31 -16.79 -36.52
CA LEU A 109 0.66 -17.62 -35.50
C LEU A 109 -0.58 -16.97 -34.86
N GLY A 110 -0.86 -15.68 -35.11
CA GLY A 110 -1.94 -14.94 -34.47
C GLY A 110 -1.72 -14.62 -32.98
N LEU A 111 -0.56 -15.00 -32.43
CA LEU A 111 -0.18 -14.81 -31.04
C LEU A 111 1.18 -14.12 -30.96
N ALA A 112 1.26 -13.04 -30.19
CA ALA A 112 2.52 -12.43 -29.81
C ALA A 112 3.27 -13.33 -28.81
N GLU A 113 4.47 -13.78 -29.18
CA GLU A 113 5.35 -14.55 -28.30
C GLU A 113 5.96 -13.67 -27.19
N ASP A 114 6.22 -12.39 -27.49
CA ASP A 114 6.74 -11.42 -26.53
C ASP A 114 5.67 -11.02 -25.50
N PHE A 115 6.03 -11.07 -24.23
CA PHE A 115 5.21 -10.51 -23.17
C PHE A 115 5.28 -8.98 -23.22
N ARG A 116 4.22 -8.36 -23.74
CA ARG A 116 4.09 -6.91 -23.84
C ARG A 116 2.97 -6.38 -22.94
N PRO A 117 3.10 -5.14 -22.45
CA PRO A 117 2.00 -4.43 -21.83
C PRO A 117 0.81 -4.37 -22.80
N PRO A 118 -0.42 -4.62 -22.33
CA PRO A 118 -1.60 -4.61 -23.18
C PRO A 118 -1.86 -3.20 -23.73
N THR A 119 -2.33 -3.12 -24.97
CA THR A 119 -2.46 -1.85 -25.72
C THR A 119 -3.85 -1.21 -25.58
N GLY A 120 -4.69 -1.69 -24.65
CA GLY A 120 -6.06 -1.19 -24.40
C GLY A 120 -7.09 -1.49 -25.50
N LEU A 121 -6.64 -1.84 -26.70
CA LEU A 121 -7.47 -2.18 -27.85
C LEU A 121 -7.82 -3.67 -27.86
N ALA A 122 -9.07 -4.00 -28.18
CA ALA A 122 -9.45 -5.39 -28.39
C ALA A 122 -8.83 -5.89 -29.69
N ALA A 123 -8.30 -7.11 -29.66
CA ALA A 123 -7.78 -7.75 -30.85
C ALA A 123 -8.89 -8.00 -31.87
N ALA A 124 -8.58 -7.83 -33.16
CA ALA A 124 -9.57 -7.98 -34.24
C ALA A 124 -10.19 -9.39 -34.31
N ALA A 125 -9.49 -10.41 -33.82
CA ALA A 125 -10.00 -11.78 -33.74
C ALA A 125 -11.02 -12.01 -32.60
N LEU A 126 -11.08 -11.15 -31.58
CA LEU A 126 -11.95 -11.36 -30.43
C LEU A 126 -13.45 -11.26 -30.79
N GLU A 127 -13.84 -10.25 -31.56
CA GLU A 127 -15.25 -10.06 -31.94
C GLU A 127 -15.78 -11.22 -32.81
N PRO A 128 -15.09 -11.68 -33.87
CA PRO A 128 -15.48 -12.88 -34.62
C PRO A 128 -15.57 -14.14 -33.75
N ALA A 129 -14.69 -14.29 -32.75
CA ALA A 129 -14.73 -15.42 -31.83
C ALA A 129 -15.99 -15.42 -30.95
N ILE A 130 -16.38 -14.26 -30.41
CA ILE A 130 -17.62 -14.13 -29.62
C ILE A 130 -18.86 -14.41 -30.48
N LYS A 131 -18.86 -13.96 -31.75
CA LYS A 131 -19.95 -14.27 -32.70
C LYS A 131 -20.05 -15.77 -32.97
N LEU A 132 -18.91 -16.43 -33.21
CA LEU A 132 -18.85 -17.88 -33.41
C LEU A 132 -19.27 -18.66 -32.16
N TYR A 133 -18.87 -18.21 -30.97
CA TYR A 133 -19.31 -18.80 -29.70
C TYR A 133 -20.83 -18.71 -29.53
N SER A 134 -21.42 -17.55 -29.86
CA SER A 134 -22.87 -17.32 -29.78
C SER A 134 -23.68 -18.12 -30.79
N LEU A 135 -23.04 -18.60 -31.87
CA LEU A 135 -23.64 -19.49 -32.86
C LEU A 135 -23.69 -20.94 -32.36
N LEU A 136 -22.67 -21.39 -31.63
CA LEU A 136 -22.54 -22.77 -31.15
C LEU A 136 -23.24 -23.02 -29.82
N HIS A 137 -23.35 -22.00 -28.97
CA HIS A 137 -23.92 -22.14 -27.63
C HIS A 137 -25.15 -21.27 -27.44
N ASP A 138 -26.11 -21.80 -26.67
CA ASP A 138 -27.18 -20.97 -26.13
C ASP A 138 -26.61 -20.03 -25.08
N VAL A 139 -26.49 -18.76 -25.45
CA VAL A 139 -25.91 -17.69 -24.62
C VAL A 139 -26.76 -17.41 -23.36
N LEU A 140 -28.00 -17.90 -23.31
CA LEU A 140 -28.87 -17.82 -22.14
C LEU A 140 -28.65 -18.98 -21.16
N SER A 141 -27.99 -20.07 -21.57
CA SER A 141 -27.68 -21.19 -20.69
C SER A 141 -26.59 -20.80 -19.68
N PRO A 142 -26.78 -21.14 -18.38
CA PRO A 142 -25.77 -20.87 -17.37
C PRO A 142 -24.46 -21.62 -17.63
N GLU A 143 -24.51 -22.82 -18.21
CA GLU A 143 -23.32 -23.60 -18.57
C GLU A 143 -22.46 -22.88 -19.63
N ALA A 144 -23.11 -22.32 -20.65
CA ALA A 144 -22.44 -21.56 -21.70
C ALA A 144 -21.87 -20.24 -21.16
N GLN A 145 -22.60 -19.54 -20.28
CA GLN A 145 -22.10 -18.32 -19.65
C GLN A 145 -20.87 -18.59 -18.77
N LEU A 146 -20.93 -19.63 -17.93
CA LEU A 146 -19.84 -20.02 -17.06
C LEU A 146 -18.59 -20.46 -17.84
N ARG A 147 -18.77 -21.17 -18.96
CA ARG A 147 -17.66 -21.60 -19.82
C ARG A 147 -16.92 -20.41 -20.42
N LEU A 148 -17.65 -19.45 -21.00
CA LEU A 148 -17.04 -18.25 -21.58
C LEU A 148 -16.31 -17.42 -20.52
N CYS A 149 -16.93 -17.21 -19.35
CA CYS A 149 -16.28 -16.58 -18.21
C CYS A 149 -15.02 -17.37 -17.79
N GLY A 150 -15.08 -18.71 -17.80
CA GLY A 150 -13.95 -19.58 -17.49
C GLY A 150 -12.71 -19.32 -18.36
N TYR A 151 -12.89 -19.07 -19.66
CA TYR A 151 -11.77 -18.74 -20.55
C TYR A 151 -11.10 -17.41 -20.17
N PHE A 152 -11.87 -16.37 -19.89
CA PHE A 152 -11.32 -15.08 -19.43
C PHE A 152 -10.67 -15.17 -18.04
N GLN A 153 -11.22 -16.00 -17.15
CA GLN A 153 -10.58 -16.30 -15.86
C GLN A 153 -9.22 -17.01 -16.05
N ALA A 154 -9.15 -17.99 -16.96
CA ALA A 154 -7.92 -18.67 -17.30
C ALA A 154 -6.89 -17.70 -17.91
N ALA A 155 -7.34 -16.78 -18.77
CA ALA A 155 -6.52 -15.71 -19.32
C ALA A 155 -5.90 -14.83 -18.22
N ALA A 156 -6.73 -14.36 -17.28
CA ALA A 156 -6.28 -13.54 -16.16
C ALA A 156 -5.21 -14.28 -15.33
N ARG A 157 -5.47 -15.54 -14.95
CA ARG A 157 -4.51 -16.38 -14.21
C ARG A 157 -3.19 -16.56 -14.96
N LYS A 158 -3.25 -16.82 -16.27
CA LYS A 158 -2.06 -16.98 -17.13
C LYS A 158 -1.21 -15.71 -17.14
N ARG A 159 -1.83 -14.54 -17.24
CA ARG A 159 -1.13 -13.25 -17.20
C ARG A 159 -0.53 -12.96 -15.83
N THR A 160 -1.27 -13.21 -14.75
CA THR A 160 -0.75 -13.04 -13.38
C THR A 160 0.49 -13.88 -13.15
N ARG A 161 0.44 -15.17 -13.54
CA ARG A 161 1.59 -16.08 -13.39
C ARG A 161 2.83 -15.54 -14.10
N ARG A 162 2.69 -14.96 -15.30
CA ARG A 162 3.83 -14.37 -16.01
C ARG A 162 4.47 -13.21 -15.25
N TYR A 163 3.68 -12.29 -14.70
CA TYR A 163 4.21 -11.20 -13.86
C TYR A 163 4.82 -11.70 -12.54
N MET A 164 4.36 -12.83 -12.02
CA MET A 164 4.86 -13.38 -10.76
C MET A 164 6.25 -14.04 -10.88
N ILE A 165 6.65 -14.52 -12.07
CA ILE A 165 7.95 -15.19 -12.29
C ILE A 165 9.11 -14.32 -11.78
N GLU A 166 9.08 -13.02 -12.07
CA GLU A 166 10.14 -12.08 -11.69
C GLU A 166 10.28 -11.87 -10.17
N THR A 167 9.25 -12.26 -9.41
CA THR A 167 9.19 -12.10 -7.95
C THR A 167 9.34 -13.42 -7.19
N ASP A 168 9.42 -14.57 -7.88
CA ASP A 168 9.36 -15.91 -7.24
C ASP A 168 10.57 -16.19 -6.35
N GLU A 169 11.70 -15.61 -6.70
CA GLU A 169 12.94 -15.65 -5.95
C GLU A 169 12.82 -15.05 -4.54
N TYR A 170 11.87 -14.14 -4.30
CA TYR A 170 11.70 -13.43 -3.02
C TYR A 170 10.63 -14.04 -2.10
N VAL A 171 9.91 -15.07 -2.58
CA VAL A 171 8.79 -15.68 -1.85
C VAL A 171 9.07 -17.15 -1.48
N SER A 172 10.02 -17.78 -2.16
CA SER A 172 10.42 -19.16 -1.88
C SER A 172 11.32 -19.22 -0.64
N GLY A 173 10.83 -19.82 0.45
CA GLY A 173 11.45 -19.86 1.78
C GLY A 173 12.78 -20.61 1.94
N ASN A 174 13.63 -20.69 0.91
CA ASN A 174 14.95 -21.32 0.98
C ASN A 174 16.03 -20.37 1.55
N SER A 175 15.70 -19.67 2.64
CA SER A 175 16.54 -18.66 3.27
C SER A 175 17.48 -19.23 4.34
N GLU A 176 18.18 -20.33 4.06
CA GLU A 176 19.36 -20.72 4.88
C GLU A 176 20.64 -19.96 4.49
N GLY A 177 20.60 -19.11 3.46
CA GLY A 177 21.78 -18.42 2.96
C GLY A 177 21.59 -16.99 2.47
N PHE A 178 20.43 -16.35 2.70
CA PHE A 178 20.25 -14.95 2.30
C PHE A 178 21.03 -14.05 3.28
N ARG A 179 22.32 -13.85 3.02
CA ARG A 179 23.03 -12.68 3.52
C ARG A 179 22.29 -11.48 2.92
N VAL A 180 21.39 -10.89 3.71
CA VAL A 180 20.49 -9.81 3.32
C VAL A 180 21.33 -8.57 2.98
N ASP A 181 21.78 -8.48 1.74
CA ASP A 181 22.35 -7.25 1.21
C ASP A 181 21.23 -6.19 1.11
N LEU A 182 21.51 -4.96 1.52
CA LEU A 182 20.54 -3.86 1.50
C LEU A 182 20.01 -3.63 0.06
N VAL A 183 20.85 -3.91 -0.93
CA VAL A 183 20.52 -3.78 -2.36
C VAL A 183 19.50 -4.84 -2.80
N THR A 184 19.61 -6.08 -2.31
CA THR A 184 18.69 -7.16 -2.71
C THR A 184 17.29 -6.94 -2.12
N VAL A 185 17.20 -6.52 -0.85
CA VAL A 185 15.93 -6.11 -0.23
C VAL A 185 15.32 -4.95 -0.99
N THR A 186 16.12 -3.94 -1.32
CA THR A 186 15.60 -2.77 -2.03
C THR A 186 15.01 -3.12 -3.38
N THR A 187 15.71 -3.97 -4.12
CA THR A 187 15.26 -4.48 -5.42
C THR A 187 13.98 -5.31 -5.27
N ALA A 188 13.88 -6.15 -4.24
CA ALA A 188 12.71 -6.99 -4.00
C ALA A 188 11.43 -6.15 -3.77
N TYR A 189 11.51 -5.11 -2.92
CA TYR A 189 10.39 -4.20 -2.68
C TYR A 189 10.00 -3.41 -3.94
N GLN A 190 10.98 -2.96 -4.74
CA GLN A 190 10.70 -2.26 -6.00
C GLN A 190 10.08 -3.19 -7.05
N LYS A 191 10.51 -4.45 -7.15
CA LYS A 191 9.85 -5.45 -8.01
C LYS A 191 8.42 -5.74 -7.55
N MET A 192 8.17 -5.83 -6.24
CA MET A 192 6.81 -6.02 -5.72
C MET A 192 5.92 -4.80 -6.00
N LYS A 193 6.46 -3.59 -5.88
CA LYS A 193 5.77 -2.35 -6.28
C LYS A 193 5.43 -2.37 -7.78
N SER A 194 6.38 -2.78 -8.63
CA SER A 194 6.16 -2.95 -10.07
C SER A 194 5.02 -3.94 -10.35
N LEU A 195 4.96 -5.07 -9.63
CA LEU A 195 3.87 -6.03 -9.74
C LEU A 195 2.50 -5.39 -9.44
N CYS A 196 2.36 -4.61 -8.38
CA CYS A 196 1.12 -3.88 -8.07
C CYS A 196 0.70 -2.96 -9.23
N ASN A 197 1.65 -2.19 -9.78
CA ASN A 197 1.39 -1.26 -10.88
C ASN A 197 1.05 -1.98 -12.19
N ASN A 198 1.72 -3.09 -12.48
CA ASN A 198 1.47 -3.88 -13.67
C ASN A 198 0.06 -4.49 -13.62
N LEU A 199 -0.33 -5.11 -12.51
CA LEU A 199 -1.69 -5.67 -12.36
C LEU A 199 -2.77 -4.57 -12.36
N ARG A 200 -2.47 -3.39 -11.82
CA ARG A 200 -3.34 -2.22 -11.96
C ARG A 200 -3.53 -1.85 -13.43
N SER A 201 -2.45 -1.78 -14.21
CA SER A 201 -2.50 -1.50 -15.65
C SER A 201 -3.28 -2.56 -16.42
N GLU A 202 -3.14 -3.85 -16.04
CA GLU A 202 -3.91 -4.94 -16.64
C GLU A 202 -5.42 -4.74 -16.50
N ILE A 203 -5.87 -4.42 -15.28
CA ILE A 203 -7.28 -4.17 -15.00
C ILE A 203 -7.77 -2.95 -15.78
N PHE A 204 -6.95 -1.90 -15.87
CA PHE A 204 -7.30 -0.73 -16.66
C PHE A 204 -7.51 -1.10 -18.14
N THR A 205 -6.62 -1.91 -18.71
CA THR A 205 -6.83 -2.38 -20.09
C THR A 205 -8.04 -3.31 -20.26
N ASP A 206 -8.42 -4.04 -19.22
CA ASP A 206 -9.66 -4.82 -19.22
C ASP A 206 -10.89 -3.93 -19.27
N ILE A 207 -10.86 -2.79 -18.58
CA ILE A 207 -11.89 -1.76 -18.65
C ILE A 207 -11.96 -1.17 -20.08
N GLU A 208 -10.81 -0.86 -20.69
CA GLU A 208 -10.76 -0.33 -22.07
C GLU A 208 -11.30 -1.33 -23.11
N ILE A 209 -10.96 -2.61 -22.98
CA ILE A 209 -11.46 -3.69 -23.85
C ILE A 209 -12.97 -3.89 -23.64
N HIS A 210 -13.43 -3.89 -22.39
CA HIS A 210 -14.84 -4.05 -22.06
C HIS A 210 -15.71 -2.91 -22.62
N ASN A 211 -15.18 -1.67 -22.58
CA ASN A 211 -15.85 -0.48 -23.11
C ASN A 211 -15.95 -0.45 -24.64
N GLN A 212 -15.33 -1.38 -25.36
CA GLN A 212 -15.54 -1.56 -26.80
C GLN A 212 -16.81 -2.34 -27.13
N HIS A 213 -17.55 -2.83 -26.11
CA HIS A 213 -18.85 -3.50 -26.25
C HIS A 213 -18.84 -4.74 -27.16
N ILE A 214 -17.70 -5.43 -27.23
CA ILE A 214 -17.53 -6.67 -28.00
C ILE A 214 -18.07 -7.88 -27.23
N LEU A 215 -18.04 -7.83 -25.90
CA LEU A 215 -18.41 -8.94 -25.03
C LEU A 215 -19.92 -8.95 -24.74
N PRO A 216 -20.51 -10.14 -24.53
CA PRO A 216 -21.91 -10.23 -24.11
C PRO A 216 -22.15 -9.57 -22.75
N SER A 217 -23.38 -9.13 -22.49
CA SER A 217 -23.75 -8.37 -21.28
C SER A 217 -23.54 -9.10 -19.95
N PHE A 218 -23.49 -10.43 -19.95
CA PHE A 218 -23.22 -11.23 -18.74
C PHE A 218 -21.72 -11.32 -18.41
N VAL A 219 -20.83 -10.92 -19.33
CA VAL A 219 -19.38 -10.96 -19.13
C VAL A 219 -18.90 -9.59 -18.66
N ASP A 220 -18.84 -9.41 -17.34
CA ASP A 220 -18.17 -8.28 -16.71
C ASP A 220 -16.66 -8.56 -16.62
N LEU A 221 -15.95 -8.30 -17.72
CA LEU A 221 -14.52 -8.58 -17.83
C LEU A 221 -13.70 -7.87 -16.74
N PRO A 222 -13.91 -6.57 -16.43
CA PRO A 222 -13.16 -5.89 -15.37
C PRO A 222 -13.33 -6.54 -14.00
N ASN A 223 -14.57 -6.84 -13.58
CA ASN A 223 -14.80 -7.48 -12.28
C ASN A 223 -14.22 -8.91 -12.25
N LEU A 224 -14.39 -9.66 -13.33
CA LEU A 224 -13.87 -11.03 -13.46
C LEU A 224 -12.34 -11.07 -13.34
N ALA A 225 -11.65 -10.23 -14.09
CA ALA A 225 -10.19 -10.20 -14.11
C ALA A 225 -9.62 -9.61 -12.79
N ALA A 226 -10.18 -8.48 -12.34
CA ALA A 226 -9.75 -7.84 -11.10
C ALA A 226 -9.93 -8.73 -9.88
N SER A 227 -10.96 -9.58 -9.86
CA SER A 227 -11.16 -10.56 -8.78
C SER A 227 -9.95 -11.49 -8.62
N ILE A 228 -9.45 -12.01 -9.74
CA ILE A 228 -8.31 -12.92 -9.79
C ILE A 228 -7.03 -12.18 -9.48
N TYR A 229 -6.80 -11.03 -10.12
CA TYR A 229 -5.61 -10.23 -9.87
C TYR A 229 -5.49 -9.81 -8.40
N SER A 230 -6.58 -9.38 -7.78
CA SER A 230 -6.61 -8.93 -6.38
C SER A 230 -6.31 -10.09 -5.41
N VAL A 231 -6.92 -11.26 -5.61
CA VAL A 231 -6.68 -12.43 -4.74
C VAL A 231 -5.23 -12.93 -4.87
N GLU A 232 -4.75 -13.07 -6.10
CA GLU A 232 -3.38 -13.55 -6.35
C GLU A 232 -2.33 -12.55 -5.84
N LEU A 233 -2.55 -11.24 -6.03
CA LEU A 233 -1.68 -10.19 -5.49
C LEU A 233 -1.68 -10.20 -3.96
N SER A 234 -2.84 -10.33 -3.31
CA SER A 234 -2.96 -10.40 -1.86
C SER A 234 -2.18 -11.58 -1.26
N ASN A 235 -2.35 -12.77 -1.85
CA ASN A 235 -1.60 -13.96 -1.47
C ASN A 235 -0.09 -13.76 -1.63
N ARG A 236 0.31 -13.15 -2.75
CA ARG A 236 1.71 -12.90 -3.07
C ARG A 236 2.36 -11.90 -2.11
N LEU A 237 1.70 -10.78 -1.83
CA LEU A 237 2.15 -9.77 -0.88
C LEU A 237 2.27 -10.36 0.51
N ARG A 238 1.30 -11.15 0.97
CA ARG A 238 1.36 -11.82 2.28
C ARG A 238 2.57 -12.73 2.38
N ALA A 239 2.81 -13.58 1.39
CA ALA A 239 3.95 -14.48 1.38
C ALA A 239 5.29 -13.72 1.32
N PHE A 240 5.36 -12.64 0.54
CA PHE A 240 6.52 -11.77 0.46
C PHE A 240 6.84 -11.05 1.77
N LEU A 241 5.84 -10.47 2.45
CA LEU A 241 6.04 -9.76 3.71
C LEU A 241 6.46 -10.70 4.85
N VAL A 242 6.09 -11.99 4.77
CA VAL A 242 6.59 -13.01 5.69
C VAL A 242 8.05 -13.35 5.40
N ALA A 243 8.42 -13.52 4.12
CA ALA A 243 9.79 -13.86 3.71
C ALA A 243 10.78 -12.69 3.89
N CYS A 244 10.33 -11.46 3.62
CA CYS A 244 11.11 -10.24 3.63
C CYS A 244 10.43 -9.19 4.54
N PRO A 245 10.44 -9.37 5.87
CA PRO A 245 9.70 -8.51 6.79
C PRO A 245 10.22 -7.05 6.72
N PRO A 246 9.32 -6.07 6.61
CA PRO A 246 9.71 -4.66 6.53
C PRO A 246 10.23 -4.13 7.87
N ALA A 247 11.38 -3.48 7.85
CA ALA A 247 12.03 -2.93 9.05
C ALA A 247 11.45 -1.58 9.54
N GLY A 248 10.71 -0.87 8.68
CA GLY A 248 10.11 0.42 9.01
C GLY A 248 9.44 1.07 7.80
N PRO A 249 8.81 2.24 7.97
CA PRO A 249 8.03 2.91 6.92
C PRO A 249 8.89 3.67 5.89
N ALA A 250 10.23 3.62 5.98
CA ALA A 250 11.10 4.31 5.04
C ALA A 250 11.07 3.69 3.63
N SER A 251 11.53 4.44 2.63
CA SER A 251 11.75 3.88 1.28
C SER A 251 12.73 2.70 1.36
N PRO A 252 12.44 1.56 0.70
CA PRO A 252 11.42 1.32 -0.34
C PRO A 252 10.06 0.78 0.17
N VAL A 253 9.89 0.58 1.47
CA VAL A 253 8.68 0.00 2.05
C VAL A 253 7.48 0.95 1.88
N ALA A 254 7.66 2.24 2.15
CA ALA A 254 6.62 3.26 1.93
C ALA A 254 6.05 3.21 0.51
N ASP A 255 6.91 3.07 -0.50
CA ASP A 255 6.50 3.01 -1.89
C ASP A 255 5.58 1.81 -2.18
N LEU A 256 5.88 0.65 -1.58
CA LEU A 256 5.05 -0.54 -1.71
C LEU A 256 3.72 -0.38 -1.00
N VAL A 257 3.72 0.20 0.22
CA VAL A 257 2.49 0.52 0.96
C VAL A 257 1.59 1.44 0.11
N VAL A 258 2.17 2.48 -0.48
CA VAL A 258 1.46 3.41 -1.35
C VAL A 258 0.90 2.70 -2.58
N ALA A 259 1.70 1.91 -3.29
CA ALA A 259 1.24 1.21 -4.48
C ALA A 259 0.10 0.21 -4.17
N THR A 260 0.17 -0.47 -3.02
CA THR A 260 -0.87 -1.41 -2.57
C THR A 260 -2.16 -0.70 -2.19
N ALA A 261 -2.05 0.44 -1.48
CA ALA A 261 -3.20 1.26 -1.12
C ALA A 261 -3.85 1.93 -2.34
N ASP A 262 -3.04 2.39 -3.30
CA ASP A 262 -3.53 2.96 -4.56
C ASP A 262 -4.24 1.90 -5.40
N PHE A 263 -3.70 0.69 -5.52
CA PHE A 263 -4.39 -0.43 -6.18
C PHE A 263 -5.80 -0.65 -5.62
N GLN A 264 -5.95 -0.71 -4.28
CA GLN A 264 -7.25 -0.87 -3.64
C GLN A 264 -8.18 0.33 -3.87
N LYS A 265 -7.64 1.56 -3.83
CA LYS A 265 -8.40 2.79 -4.10
C LYS A 265 -8.88 2.85 -5.55
N ASP A 266 -8.04 2.45 -6.49
CA ASP A 266 -8.38 2.44 -7.92
C ASP A 266 -9.51 1.46 -8.20
N LEU A 267 -9.46 0.24 -7.64
CA LEU A 267 -10.57 -0.72 -7.73
C LEU A 267 -11.90 -0.11 -7.29
N ALA A 268 -11.91 0.58 -6.15
CA ALA A 268 -13.10 1.26 -5.66
C ALA A 268 -13.56 2.38 -6.61
N SER A 269 -12.61 3.15 -7.18
CA SER A 269 -12.92 4.22 -8.14
C SER A 269 -13.48 3.71 -9.47
N TRP A 270 -13.12 2.48 -9.86
CA TRP A 270 -13.61 1.80 -11.06
C TRP A 270 -14.90 1.03 -10.83
N ASN A 271 -15.53 1.14 -9.65
CA ASN A 271 -16.72 0.39 -9.25
C ASN A 271 -16.55 -1.13 -9.31
N ILE A 272 -15.32 -1.63 -9.10
CA ILE A 272 -15.06 -3.07 -9.03
C ILE A 272 -15.44 -3.60 -7.64
N CYS A 273 -16.13 -4.73 -7.62
CA CYS A 273 -16.59 -5.40 -6.40
C CYS A 273 -15.41 -5.79 -5.50
N ASN A 274 -15.48 -5.39 -4.23
CA ASN A 274 -14.49 -5.80 -3.25
C ASN A 274 -14.70 -7.27 -2.86
N ILE A 275 -13.61 -8.03 -2.75
CA ILE A 275 -13.64 -9.47 -2.49
C ILE A 275 -12.94 -9.74 -1.17
N LYS A 276 -13.54 -10.59 -0.33
CA LYS A 276 -13.03 -10.89 1.02
C LYS A 276 -11.58 -11.41 1.05
N ALA A 277 -11.14 -12.08 -0.02
CA ALA A 277 -9.78 -12.60 -0.15
C ALA A 277 -8.86 -11.69 -1.01
N GLY A 278 -9.34 -10.52 -1.42
CA GLY A 278 -8.59 -9.57 -2.23
C GLY A 278 -7.54 -8.78 -1.43
N VAL A 279 -6.99 -7.75 -2.07
CA VAL A 279 -6.04 -6.83 -1.45
C VAL A 279 -6.76 -5.95 -0.42
N ASP A 280 -6.38 -6.11 0.83
CA ASP A 280 -6.64 -5.13 1.89
C ASP A 280 -5.30 -4.59 2.37
N ALA A 281 -4.94 -3.41 1.89
CA ALA A 281 -3.66 -2.78 2.20
C ALA A 281 -3.51 -2.53 3.71
N LYS A 282 -4.61 -2.16 4.39
CA LYS A 282 -4.54 -1.86 5.82
C LYS A 282 -4.26 -3.13 6.61
N GLU A 283 -5.01 -4.20 6.37
CA GLU A 283 -4.81 -5.48 7.04
C GLU A 283 -3.43 -6.07 6.76
N LEU A 284 -2.92 -5.96 5.53
CA LEU A 284 -1.58 -6.46 5.17
C LEU A 284 -0.46 -5.79 5.98
N PHE A 285 -0.55 -4.48 6.23
CA PHE A 285 0.50 -3.72 6.89
C PHE A 285 0.24 -3.42 8.37
N HIS A 286 -0.98 -3.68 8.88
CA HIS A 286 -1.41 -3.26 10.22
C HIS A 286 -0.47 -3.74 11.32
N LEU A 287 -0.16 -5.04 11.35
CA LEU A 287 0.71 -5.63 12.36
C LEU A 287 2.10 -4.99 12.35
N TYR A 288 2.66 -4.77 11.16
CA TYR A 288 3.99 -4.17 11.02
C TYR A 288 4.00 -2.72 11.49
N ILE A 289 3.00 -1.91 11.13
CA ILE A 289 2.90 -0.50 11.54
C ILE A 289 2.85 -0.38 13.06
N VAL A 290 2.02 -1.19 13.73
CA VAL A 290 1.90 -1.18 15.20
C VAL A 290 3.23 -1.56 15.84
N LEU A 291 3.90 -2.61 15.33
CA LEU A 291 5.20 -3.03 15.83
C LEU A 291 6.28 -1.96 15.60
N TRP A 292 6.32 -1.30 14.44
CA TRP A 292 7.28 -0.24 14.18
C TRP A 292 7.11 0.95 15.13
N ILE A 293 5.86 1.34 15.42
CA ILE A 293 5.58 2.43 16.37
C ILE A 293 6.08 2.05 17.76
N GLU A 294 5.78 0.83 18.23
CA GLU A 294 6.24 0.35 19.54
C GLU A 294 7.76 0.14 19.63
N ASP A 295 8.41 -0.32 18.56
CA ASP A 295 9.88 -0.45 18.50
C ASP A 295 10.56 0.92 18.50
N LYS A 296 10.03 1.88 17.72
CA LYS A 296 10.52 3.27 17.73
C LYS A 296 10.30 3.91 19.09
N ARG A 297 9.14 3.73 19.72
CA ARG A 297 8.86 4.18 21.09
C ARG A 297 9.89 3.62 22.07
N ARG A 298 10.14 2.32 22.05
CA ARG A 298 11.16 1.68 22.91
C ARG A 298 12.56 2.24 22.67
N MET A 299 12.97 2.36 21.41
CA MET A 299 14.27 2.94 21.05
C MET A 299 14.44 4.38 21.58
N LEU A 300 13.41 5.21 21.44
CA LEU A 300 13.40 6.58 21.96
C LEU A 300 13.47 6.63 23.50
N LEU A 301 12.74 5.74 24.18
CA LEU A 301 12.76 5.64 25.64
C LEU A 301 14.14 5.17 26.16
N GLU A 302 14.80 4.23 25.46
CA GLU A 302 16.16 3.81 25.80
C GLU A 302 17.17 4.96 25.66
N ASN A 303 16.98 5.85 24.68
CA ASN A 303 17.82 7.04 24.53
C ASN A 303 17.60 8.08 25.64
N CYS A 304 16.47 8.01 26.36
CA CYS A 304 16.24 8.85 27.52
C CYS A 304 17.01 8.36 28.77
N ARG A 305 17.51 7.12 28.80
CA ARG A 305 18.16 6.56 30.00
C ARG A 305 19.53 7.21 30.26
N LEU A 306 19.85 7.36 31.55
CA LEU A 306 21.00 8.11 32.06
C LEU A 306 22.36 7.46 31.75
N ASP A 307 22.38 6.15 31.50
CA ASP A 307 23.61 5.35 31.51
C ASP A 307 24.55 5.62 30.31
N LYS A 308 24.12 6.43 29.32
CA LYS A 308 24.90 6.69 28.11
C LYS A 308 25.84 7.90 28.24
N VAL A 309 25.41 9.02 28.85
CA VAL A 309 26.23 10.24 29.03
C VAL A 309 25.67 11.10 30.18
N LYS A 310 26.52 11.57 31.10
CA LYS A 310 26.14 12.61 32.07
C LYS A 310 26.28 13.97 31.41
N TRP A 311 25.17 14.56 30.99
CA TRP A 311 25.14 15.85 30.27
C TRP A 311 25.36 17.09 31.16
N SER A 312 25.59 16.90 32.46
CA SER A 312 25.90 17.98 33.40
C SER A 312 27.21 18.67 32.98
N GLY A 313 27.12 19.93 32.55
CA GLY A 313 28.26 20.76 32.16
C GLY A 313 28.41 21.02 30.65
N VAL A 314 27.70 20.29 29.77
CA VAL A 314 27.68 20.55 28.32
C VAL A 314 26.54 21.51 27.98
N ARG A 315 26.84 22.59 27.27
CA ARG A 315 25.88 23.69 27.02
C ARG A 315 25.75 23.98 25.53
N THR A 316 24.53 24.28 25.11
CA THR A 316 24.26 24.85 23.79
C THR A 316 24.48 26.36 23.79
N GLN A 317 24.42 26.99 22.61
CA GLN A 317 24.42 28.45 22.45
C GLN A 317 23.28 29.16 23.22
N HIS A 318 22.24 28.42 23.62
CA HIS A 318 21.08 28.94 24.36
C HIS A 318 21.14 28.67 25.86
N MET A 319 22.29 28.23 26.40
CA MET A 319 22.44 27.84 27.80
C MET A 319 21.44 26.74 28.20
N THR A 320 21.17 25.80 27.29
CA THR A 320 20.34 24.60 27.53
C THR A 320 21.20 23.34 27.45
N THR A 321 20.65 22.21 27.91
CA THR A 321 21.30 20.90 27.68
C THR A 321 21.06 20.42 26.23
N PRO A 322 22.09 19.92 25.53
CA PRO A 322 21.96 19.43 24.15
C PRO A 322 21.07 18.18 24.05
N PHE A 323 20.96 17.40 25.13
CA PHE A 323 20.14 16.18 25.20
C PHE A 323 18.70 16.40 24.71
N VAL A 324 18.09 17.52 25.11
CA VAL A 324 16.71 17.82 24.78
C VAL A 324 16.53 18.19 23.31
N ASP A 325 17.45 18.98 22.76
CA ASP A 325 17.41 19.34 21.34
C ASP A 325 17.59 18.07 20.47
N GLU A 326 18.52 17.19 20.82
CA GLU A 326 18.74 15.91 20.13
C GLU A 326 17.51 15.00 20.16
N MET A 327 16.87 14.86 21.33
CA MET A 327 15.67 14.04 21.48
C MET A 327 14.49 14.60 20.67
N TYR A 328 14.29 15.92 20.67
CA TYR A 328 13.19 16.53 19.90
C TYR A 328 13.45 16.53 18.39
N ASP A 329 14.70 16.63 17.96
CA ASP A 329 15.06 16.41 16.56
C ASP A 329 14.77 14.96 16.14
N LEU A 330 15.03 13.98 17.01
CA LEU A 330 14.70 12.58 16.75
C LEU A 330 13.18 12.31 16.75
N LEU A 331 12.41 12.97 17.62
CA LEU A 331 10.94 12.95 17.58
C LEU A 331 10.41 13.54 16.27
N LYS A 332 10.96 14.67 15.82
CA LYS A 332 10.59 15.30 14.56
C LYS A 332 10.89 14.40 13.36
N LYS A 333 12.07 13.75 13.34
CA LYS A 333 12.43 12.76 12.31
C LYS A 333 11.46 11.58 12.31
N THR A 334 11.15 11.04 13.49
CA THR A 334 10.14 9.98 13.65
C THR A 334 8.81 10.40 13.04
N LEU A 335 8.27 11.58 13.37
CA LEU A 335 7.02 12.05 12.77
C LEU A 335 7.08 12.08 11.24
N THR A 336 8.18 12.60 10.69
CA THR A 336 8.38 12.67 9.22
C THR A 336 8.41 11.28 8.57
N GLU A 337 9.03 10.29 9.22
CA GLU A 337 9.08 8.90 8.73
C GLU A 337 7.69 8.25 8.61
N TYR A 338 6.73 8.63 9.44
CA TYR A 338 5.37 8.07 9.45
C TYR A 338 4.36 8.84 8.60
N GLU A 339 4.75 9.97 7.99
CA GLU A 339 3.84 10.85 7.24
C GLU A 339 3.04 10.09 6.17
N VAL A 340 3.69 9.22 5.39
CA VAL A 340 3.04 8.42 4.34
C VAL A 340 1.96 7.49 4.91
N ILE A 341 2.23 6.87 6.04
CA ILE A 341 1.29 5.96 6.71
C ILE A 341 0.09 6.73 7.24
N ILE A 342 0.34 7.86 7.89
CA ILE A 342 -0.70 8.70 8.50
C ILE A 342 -1.62 9.32 7.46
N CYS A 343 -1.07 9.78 6.33
CA CYS A 343 -1.87 10.34 5.23
C CYS A 343 -2.84 9.30 4.62
N ARG A 344 -2.57 8.00 4.78
CA ARG A 344 -3.43 6.91 4.29
C ARG A 344 -4.37 6.39 5.38
N TRP A 345 -3.88 6.26 6.60
CA TRP A 345 -4.59 5.72 7.76
C TRP A 345 -4.43 6.65 8.97
N PRO A 346 -5.24 7.72 9.05
CA PRO A 346 -5.14 8.71 10.13
C PRO A 346 -5.41 8.15 11.53
N GLU A 347 -6.03 6.99 11.66
CA GLU A 347 -6.25 6.29 12.93
C GLU A 347 -4.95 6.01 13.71
N TYR A 348 -3.81 5.87 13.01
CA TYR A 348 -2.51 5.67 13.67
C TYR A 348 -1.95 6.94 14.32
N ILE A 349 -2.53 8.12 14.04
CA ILE A 349 -2.12 9.39 14.67
C ILE A 349 -2.16 9.25 16.18
N PHE A 350 -3.24 8.69 16.73
CA PHE A 350 -3.41 8.57 18.19
C PHE A 350 -2.42 7.58 18.81
N VAL A 351 -2.08 6.50 18.11
CA VAL A 351 -1.10 5.52 18.58
C VAL A 351 0.29 6.17 18.64
N LEU A 352 0.66 6.89 17.58
CA LEU A 352 1.93 7.61 17.51
C LEU A 352 1.99 8.78 18.51
N GLU A 353 0.89 9.51 18.70
CA GLU A 353 0.80 10.58 19.69
C GLU A 353 1.03 10.06 21.12
N ASN A 354 0.42 8.93 21.47
CA ASN A 354 0.66 8.28 22.77
C ASN A 354 2.14 7.89 22.95
N ALA A 355 2.75 7.30 21.91
CA ALA A 355 4.17 6.95 21.93
C ALA A 355 5.07 8.17 22.14
N ILE A 356 4.77 9.29 21.47
CA ILE A 356 5.52 10.55 21.63
C ILE A 356 5.31 11.15 23.02
N ALA A 357 4.08 11.15 23.53
CA ALA A 357 3.77 11.65 24.86
C ALA A 357 4.54 10.88 25.96
N ASP A 358 4.68 9.56 25.82
CA ASP A 358 5.49 8.74 26.73
C ASP A 358 6.97 9.12 26.68
N VAL A 359 7.50 9.38 25.47
CA VAL A 359 8.89 9.83 25.31
C VAL A 359 9.07 11.22 25.91
N GLU A 360 8.15 12.16 25.72
CA GLU A 360 8.22 13.48 26.35
C GLU A 360 8.20 13.38 27.88
N LYS A 361 7.36 12.51 28.46
CA LYS A 361 7.35 12.23 29.90
C LYS A 361 8.72 11.70 30.35
N ALA A 362 9.29 10.74 29.63
CA ALA A 362 10.61 10.18 29.93
C ALA A 362 11.74 11.21 29.81
N VAL A 363 11.72 12.10 28.82
CA VAL A 363 12.69 13.21 28.70
C VAL A 363 12.64 14.10 29.93
N ILE A 364 11.44 14.46 30.41
CA ILE A 364 11.25 15.28 31.61
C ILE A 364 11.78 14.56 32.85
N GLU A 365 11.44 13.28 33.03
CA GLU A 365 11.93 12.48 34.16
C GLU A 365 13.46 12.33 34.14
N SER A 366 14.05 12.15 32.96
CA SER A 366 15.50 12.05 32.81
C SER A 366 16.20 13.37 33.12
N LEU A 367 15.63 14.52 32.72
CA LEU A 367 16.13 15.82 33.15
C LEU A 367 16.09 15.97 34.68
N GLU A 368 14.98 15.62 35.32
CA GLU A 368 14.86 15.69 36.78
C GLU A 368 15.89 14.79 37.49
N LYS A 369 16.19 13.62 36.93
CA LYS A 369 17.22 12.73 37.47
C LYS A 369 18.64 13.28 37.23
N GLN A 370 18.93 13.83 36.05
CA GLN A 370 20.24 14.43 35.74
C GLN A 370 20.58 15.61 36.65
N TYR A 371 19.57 16.41 36.98
CA TYR A 371 19.69 17.59 37.83
C TYR A 371 19.20 17.34 39.27
N ALA A 372 19.12 16.08 39.71
CA ALA A 372 18.57 15.72 41.02
C ALA A 372 19.32 16.38 42.17
N ASP A 373 20.65 16.48 42.07
CA ASP A 373 21.51 17.13 43.07
C ASP A 373 21.24 18.63 43.17
N VAL A 374 21.02 19.28 42.01
CA VAL A 374 20.72 20.72 41.90
C VAL A 374 19.29 21.03 42.38
N LEU A 375 18.37 20.10 42.17
CA LEU A 375 16.97 20.20 42.60
C LEU A 375 16.77 19.83 44.08
N ALA A 376 17.66 19.05 44.69
CA ALA A 376 17.51 18.58 46.06
C ALA A 376 17.25 19.70 47.10
N PRO A 377 17.97 20.85 47.08
CA PRO A 377 17.72 21.96 47.99
C PRO A 377 16.35 22.64 47.83
N LEU A 378 15.70 22.46 46.67
CA LEU A 378 14.39 23.05 46.36
C LEU A 378 13.23 22.15 46.78
N LYS A 379 13.45 20.84 46.97
CA LYS A 379 12.39 19.86 47.28
C LYS A 379 11.60 20.22 48.54
N ASP A 380 12.25 20.84 49.53
CA ASP A 380 11.62 21.27 50.79
C ASP A 380 10.57 22.39 50.63
N CYS A 381 10.67 23.18 49.55
CA CYS A 381 9.77 24.28 49.20
C CYS A 381 8.63 23.83 48.28
N ILE A 382 8.82 22.74 47.52
CA ILE A 382 7.85 22.22 46.55
C ILE A 382 6.73 21.40 47.24
N ALA A 383 6.98 20.82 48.42
CA ALA A 383 5.98 20.07 49.17
C ALA A 383 4.81 20.97 49.64
N PRO A 384 3.55 20.49 49.60
CA PRO A 384 2.37 21.30 49.92
C PRO A 384 2.50 21.90 51.32
N LYS A 385 2.45 23.24 51.37
CA LYS A 385 2.57 24.01 52.61
C LYS A 385 1.36 23.71 53.51
N LYS A 386 1.53 22.81 54.49
CA LYS A 386 0.72 22.87 55.71
C LYS A 386 1.12 24.14 56.46
N PHE A 387 0.42 25.24 56.17
CA PHE A 387 0.74 26.60 56.62
C PHE A 387 0.75 26.79 58.15
N GLY A 388 0.32 25.82 58.96
CA GLY A 388 0.27 25.95 60.42
C GLY A 388 1.52 25.50 61.20
N LEU A 389 2.28 24.50 60.74
CA LEU A 389 3.27 23.83 61.61
C LEU A 389 4.73 24.27 61.36
N LYS A 390 5.07 24.71 60.14
CA LYS A 390 6.46 25.08 59.79
C LYS A 390 6.90 26.42 60.40
N VAL A 391 5.99 27.37 60.67
CA VAL A 391 6.33 28.67 61.26
C VAL A 391 6.80 28.52 62.71
N VAL A 392 6.16 27.62 63.47
CA VAL A 392 6.52 27.35 64.88
C VAL A 392 7.79 26.50 64.99
N GLN A 393 8.01 25.54 64.08
CA GLN A 393 9.26 24.74 64.05
C GLN A 393 10.47 25.49 63.51
N LYS A 394 10.29 26.49 62.64
CA LYS A 394 11.41 27.32 62.12
C LYS A 394 11.96 28.31 63.17
N LEU A 395 11.15 28.74 64.14
CA LEU A 395 11.59 29.61 65.24
C LEU A 395 12.49 28.91 66.27
N THR A 396 12.48 27.57 66.32
CA THR A 396 13.21 26.78 67.33
C THR A 396 14.51 26.13 66.82
N LYS A 397 14.76 26.09 65.51
CA LYS A 397 16.02 25.57 64.93
C LYS A 397 16.94 26.70 64.45
N ARG A 398 17.65 27.29 65.39
CA ARG A 398 18.70 28.29 65.16
C ARG A 398 20.00 27.61 64.74
N ASN A 399 20.07 27.10 63.51
CA ASN A 399 21.33 26.61 62.94
C ASN A 399 21.77 27.55 61.82
N SER A 400 22.95 28.15 62.00
CA SER A 400 23.74 28.88 60.99
C SER A 400 23.66 28.16 59.65
N THR A 401 22.85 28.67 58.73
CA THR A 401 22.65 28.09 57.40
C THR A 401 23.39 28.97 56.41
N VAL A 402 24.30 28.38 55.63
CA VAL A 402 24.98 29.05 54.50
C VAL A 402 23.90 29.62 53.56
N PRO A 403 24.00 30.89 53.13
CA PRO A 403 23.02 31.48 52.22
C PRO A 403 22.93 30.66 50.94
N TYR A 404 21.71 30.37 50.50
CA TYR A 404 21.48 29.63 49.26
C TYR A 404 21.98 30.44 48.07
N THR A 405 22.91 29.89 47.30
CA THR A 405 23.34 30.47 46.01
C THR A 405 22.67 29.69 44.89
N VAL A 406 22.20 30.41 43.85
CA VAL A 406 21.58 29.77 42.68
C VAL A 406 22.68 29.09 41.87
N PRO A 407 22.68 27.75 41.75
CA PRO A 407 23.70 27.07 40.94
C PRO A 407 23.51 27.41 39.46
N GLU A 408 24.61 27.55 38.72
CA GLU A 408 24.56 27.82 37.27
C GLU A 408 23.80 26.71 36.51
N ASP A 409 23.98 25.46 36.94
CA ASP A 409 23.26 24.30 36.40
C ASP A 409 21.74 24.37 36.59
N LEU A 410 21.25 25.10 37.61
CA LEU A 410 19.82 25.33 37.79
C LEU A 410 19.28 26.30 36.73
N GLY A 411 20.06 27.33 36.39
CA GLY A 411 19.73 28.23 35.28
C GLY A 411 19.64 27.48 33.96
N ILE A 412 20.57 26.55 33.71
CA ILE A 412 20.54 25.69 32.51
C ILE A 412 19.29 24.82 32.47
N LEU A 413 18.91 24.20 33.60
CA LEU A 413 17.69 23.40 33.69
C LEU A 413 16.44 24.26 33.42
N LEU A 414 16.32 25.43 34.04
CA LEU A 414 15.16 26.32 33.86
C LEU A 414 15.05 26.82 32.41
N ASN A 415 16.17 27.22 31.80
CA ASN A 415 16.21 27.60 30.38
C ASN A 415 15.83 26.43 29.47
N THR A 416 16.26 25.20 29.81
CA THR A 416 15.89 23.99 29.07
C THR A 416 14.39 23.72 29.17
N LEU A 417 13.79 23.81 30.36
CA LEU A 417 12.34 23.64 30.57
C LEU A 417 11.54 24.74 29.84
N LYS A 418 12.02 25.98 29.84
CA LYS A 418 11.43 27.09 29.07
C LYS A 418 11.49 26.81 27.57
N ARG A 419 12.63 26.40 27.04
CA ARG A 419 12.82 26.05 25.63
C ARG A 419 11.94 24.87 25.20
N LEU A 420 11.80 23.84 26.03
CA LEU A 420 10.84 22.76 25.82
C LEU A 420 9.43 23.29 25.63
N LEU A 421 8.97 24.13 26.56
CA LEU A 421 7.61 24.68 26.57
C LEU A 421 7.32 25.64 25.42
N GLU A 422 8.26 26.51 25.09
CA GLU A 422 8.02 27.65 24.18
C GLU A 422 8.44 27.38 22.74
N VAL A 423 9.36 26.44 22.50
CA VAL A 423 9.97 26.23 21.18
C VAL A 423 9.79 24.80 20.67
N LEU A 424 10.26 23.81 21.43
CA LEU A 424 10.39 22.44 20.91
C LEU A 424 9.05 21.72 20.83
N ARG A 425 8.24 21.78 21.90
CA ARG A 425 6.93 21.13 21.94
C ARG A 425 5.91 21.74 20.98
N PRO A 426 5.78 23.08 20.88
CA PRO A 426 4.89 23.69 19.89
C PRO A 426 5.19 23.26 18.45
N ARG A 427 6.46 22.98 18.11
CA ARG A 427 6.84 22.44 16.80
C ARG A 427 6.31 21.01 16.57
N ILE A 428 6.41 20.15 17.58
CA ILE A 428 5.87 18.78 17.53
C ILE A 428 4.34 18.80 17.45
N GLU A 429 3.69 19.60 18.28
CA GLU A 429 2.23 19.78 18.25
C GLU A 429 1.75 20.34 16.90
N SER A 430 2.46 21.32 16.33
CA SER A 430 2.13 21.88 15.02
C SER A 430 2.26 20.84 13.90
N HIS A 431 3.25 19.94 13.98
CA HIS A 431 3.43 18.87 13.00
C HIS A 431 2.32 17.82 13.11
N LEU A 432 1.94 17.40 14.32
CA LEU A 432 0.80 16.49 14.48
C LEU A 432 -0.52 17.13 14.01
N LYS A 433 -0.71 18.43 14.29
CA LYS A 433 -1.90 19.16 13.84
C LYS A 433 -1.97 19.31 12.33
N SER A 434 -0.85 19.34 11.59
CA SER A 434 -0.90 19.41 10.13
C SER A 434 -1.54 18.17 9.51
N TRP A 435 -1.47 17.01 10.18
CA TRP A 435 -2.13 15.77 9.76
C TRP A 435 -3.65 15.75 9.99
N SER A 436 -4.23 16.76 10.64
CA SER A 436 -5.70 16.90 10.69
C SER A 436 -6.34 16.97 9.31
N SER A 437 -5.60 17.50 8.32
CA SER A 437 -6.00 17.53 6.91
C SER A 437 -6.16 16.13 6.28
N CYS A 438 -5.51 15.11 6.85
CA CYS A 438 -5.57 13.74 6.37
C CYS A 438 -6.85 13.02 6.81
N ILE A 439 -7.59 13.54 7.81
CA ILE A 439 -8.78 12.89 8.34
C ILE A 439 -9.99 13.15 7.41
N PRO A 440 -10.56 12.12 6.78
CA PRO A 440 -11.75 12.29 5.96
C PRO A 440 -12.94 12.76 6.81
N ASN A 441 -13.73 13.71 6.27
CA ASN A 441 -14.90 14.32 6.91
C ASN A 441 -14.64 15.07 8.24
N GLY A 442 -13.39 15.41 8.54
CA GLY A 442 -13.05 16.26 9.69
C GLY A 442 -13.44 15.66 11.04
N GLY A 443 -13.37 14.32 11.20
CA GLY A 443 -13.74 13.55 12.39
C GLY A 443 -13.05 13.97 13.70
N ASN A 444 -12.44 13.06 14.47
CA ASN A 444 -11.83 13.39 15.78
C ASN A 444 -10.55 14.27 15.69
N SER A 445 -10.48 15.20 14.74
CA SER A 445 -9.40 16.15 14.51
C SER A 445 -9.13 17.05 15.72
N ALA A 446 -10.18 17.36 16.49
CA ALA A 446 -10.09 18.15 17.71
C ALA A 446 -9.35 17.43 18.85
N ALA A 447 -9.34 16.08 18.83
CA ALA A 447 -8.68 15.27 19.85
C ALA A 447 -7.16 15.10 19.58
N ILE A 448 -6.67 15.49 18.40
CA ILE A 448 -5.24 15.42 18.08
C ILE A 448 -4.47 16.41 18.96
N GLY A 449 -3.49 15.90 19.69
CA GLY A 449 -2.65 16.69 20.59
C GLY A 449 -3.17 16.76 22.03
N GLU A 450 -4.30 16.13 22.37
CA GLU A 450 -4.79 16.07 23.76
C GLU A 450 -3.77 15.42 24.70
N LYS A 451 -3.10 14.35 24.26
CA LYS A 451 -2.12 13.64 25.11
C LYS A 451 -0.85 14.46 25.28
N LEU A 452 -0.43 15.17 24.25
CA LEU A 452 0.66 16.14 24.37
C LEU A 452 0.26 17.32 25.27
N SER A 453 -1.00 17.75 25.24
CA SER A 453 -1.48 18.82 26.10
C SER A 453 -1.41 18.45 27.59
N GLU A 454 -1.70 17.21 27.97
CA GLU A 454 -1.57 16.68 29.33
C GLU A 454 -0.12 16.78 29.83
N VAL A 455 0.83 16.39 28.99
CA VAL A 455 2.26 16.50 29.28
C VAL A 455 2.69 17.97 29.34
N THR A 456 2.07 18.86 28.55
CA THR A 456 2.32 20.31 28.56
C THR A 456 1.86 20.95 29.86
N VAL A 457 0.68 20.58 30.37
CA VAL A 457 0.18 21.05 31.67
C VAL A 457 1.13 20.62 32.79
N THR A 458 1.56 19.36 32.78
CA THR A 458 2.48 18.82 33.79
C THR A 458 3.82 19.55 33.77
N LEU A 459 4.40 19.76 32.58
CA LEU A 459 5.67 20.46 32.43
C LEU A 459 5.58 21.93 32.89
N ARG A 460 4.50 22.65 32.54
CA ARG A 460 4.26 24.03 33.02
C ARG A 460 4.16 24.10 34.53
N ALA A 461 3.47 23.13 35.15
CA ALA A 461 3.37 23.07 36.61
C ALA A 461 4.74 22.87 37.26
N LYS A 462 5.57 21.95 36.74
CA LYS A 462 6.95 21.73 37.23
C LYS A 462 7.80 22.99 37.10
N PHE A 463 7.79 23.64 35.93
CA PHE A 463 8.54 24.88 35.70
C PHE A 463 8.15 26.00 36.68
N ARG A 464 6.85 26.24 36.86
CA ARG A 464 6.35 27.23 37.84
C ARG A 464 6.77 26.90 39.27
N ASN A 465 6.67 25.62 39.66
CA ASN A 465 7.03 25.18 41.01
C ASN A 465 8.53 25.36 41.28
N TYR A 466 9.40 25.08 40.31
CA TYR A 466 10.84 25.31 40.46
C TYR A 466 11.17 26.80 40.55
N MET A 467 10.59 27.64 39.69
CA MET A 467 10.76 29.10 39.76
C MET A 467 10.32 29.66 41.12
N GLN A 468 9.15 29.22 41.61
CA GLN A 468 8.66 29.63 42.93
C GLN A 468 9.58 29.17 44.06
N ALA A 469 10.08 27.93 44.02
CA ALA A 469 11.00 27.42 45.04
C ALA A 469 12.33 28.21 45.09
N VAL A 470 12.84 28.65 43.93
CA VAL A 470 14.02 29.52 43.85
C VAL A 470 13.77 30.87 44.50
N VAL A 471 12.65 31.52 44.16
CA VAL A 471 12.28 32.82 44.74
C VAL A 471 12.11 32.71 46.25
N GLU A 472 11.47 31.63 46.73
CA GLU A 472 11.30 31.38 48.17
C GLU A 472 12.65 31.21 48.88
N LYS A 473 13.58 30.43 48.32
CA LYS A 473 14.93 30.26 48.89
C LYS A 473 15.74 31.56 48.91
N LEU A 474 15.65 32.37 47.86
CA LEU A 474 16.29 33.68 47.83
C LEU A 474 15.67 34.64 48.85
N SER A 475 14.35 34.61 49.04
CA SER A 475 13.69 35.42 50.07
C SER A 475 14.09 35.02 51.49
N GLU A 476 14.30 33.71 51.74
CA GLU A 476 14.82 33.20 53.00
C GLU A 476 16.21 33.78 53.30
N ASN A 477 17.09 33.88 52.28
CA ASN A 477 18.41 34.49 52.46
C ASN A 477 18.33 35.95 52.91
N VAL A 478 17.44 36.76 52.31
CA VAL A 478 17.26 38.18 52.66
C VAL A 478 16.74 38.33 54.10
N SER A 479 15.83 37.44 54.53
CA SER A 479 15.32 37.44 55.91
C SER A 479 16.38 37.10 56.97
N VAL A 480 17.43 36.35 56.59
CA VAL A 480 18.58 36.02 57.44
C VAL A 480 19.63 37.15 57.42
N LEU A 481 19.77 37.87 56.30
CA LEU A 481 20.73 38.97 56.09
C LEU A 481 20.26 40.34 56.60
N LEU A 482 19.00 40.50 57.03
CA LEU A 482 18.46 41.74 57.58
C LEU A 482 18.88 42.01 59.05
N HIS A 483 19.92 41.35 59.55
CA HIS A 483 20.77 41.87 60.63
C HIS A 483 22.05 42.46 60.01
N PRO A 484 22.48 43.66 60.45
CA PRO A 484 22.90 44.73 59.54
C PRO A 484 24.27 44.49 58.92
N VAL A 485 24.33 44.00 57.69
CA VAL A 485 25.40 44.35 56.73
C VAL A 485 24.79 44.37 55.33
N VAL A 486 24.94 45.49 54.63
CA VAL A 486 24.48 45.74 53.25
C VAL A 486 25.08 44.70 52.28
N PRO A 487 24.28 43.95 51.48
CA PRO A 487 24.82 43.12 50.42
C PRO A 487 24.58 43.70 49.02
N ASP A 488 25.55 43.42 48.16
CA ASP A 488 25.66 43.76 46.74
C ASP A 488 24.48 43.19 45.92
N LEU A 489 23.84 44.06 45.12
CA LEU A 489 22.55 43.85 44.43
C LEU A 489 22.68 43.13 43.08
N SER A 490 23.81 42.50 42.79
CA SER A 490 24.09 41.82 41.51
C SER A 490 23.10 40.68 41.17
N TRP A 491 22.42 40.09 42.17
CA TRP A 491 21.43 39.03 41.96
C TRP A 491 20.08 39.51 41.40
N LEU A 492 19.72 40.77 41.56
CA LEU A 492 18.50 41.34 40.95
C LEU A 492 18.62 41.39 39.43
N GLN A 493 19.84 41.54 38.89
CA GLN A 493 20.09 41.54 37.45
C GLN A 493 19.78 40.18 36.78
N ILE A 494 19.84 39.08 37.54
CA ILE A 494 19.55 37.72 37.05
C ILE A 494 18.03 37.48 36.98
N LEU A 495 17.25 38.07 37.89
CA LEU A 495 15.78 37.99 37.89
C LEU A 495 15.13 38.88 36.82
N VAL A 496 15.78 39.97 36.40
CA VAL A 496 15.27 40.87 35.35
C VAL A 496 15.52 40.30 33.93
N ASN A 497 16.41 39.33 33.79
CA ASN A 497 16.77 38.71 32.50
C ASN A 497 16.27 37.25 32.34
N LEU A 498 15.44 36.74 33.25
CA LEU A 498 14.74 35.43 33.19
C LEU A 498 13.26 35.64 32.84
#